data_AF-A0A8S3Y4V2-F1
#
_entry.id   AF-A0A8S3Y4V2-F1
#
_cell.length_a   1.000
_cell.length_b   1.000
_cell.length_c   1.000
_cell.angle_alpha   90.00
_cell.angle_beta   90.00
_cell.angle_gamma   90.00
#
_symmetry.space_group_name_H-M   'P 1'
#
loop_
_entity.id
_entity.type
_entity.pdbx_description
1 polymer ?
#
loop_
_entity_poly.entity_id
_entity_poly.type
_entity_poly.pdbx_seq_one_letter_code
_entity_poly.pdbx_strand_id
1 'polypeptide(L)'
;MNREPETRTKVVCQIKDQKFEGYGSSKKLAKLAAARIALGELHAVPPRAHSLPSSPCAPEPSQLLAHHVARLVNDKFNELMRSDLVHSKRKVLAGIVITINHSMEGARVIAVTTGTKCVSGEYMSIMGMAVNDCYAVVAARRCLQRHLYAQLLMYASSSDPRKPIPHSDLEPLPDGGYQLKPDRQLHLYVSTAPCGTSQSRMNTQTGSPVAS
;
A
#
# COMPACT_ATOMS: atom_id res chain seq x y z
N MET A 1 0.23 -8.00 -29.11
CA MET A 1 -0.37 -8.98 -28.17
C MET A 1 -1.24 -8.22 -27.18
N ASN A 2 -2.53 -8.05 -27.52
CA ASN A 2 -3.51 -7.36 -26.67
C ASN A 2 -3.81 -8.23 -25.45
N ARG A 3 -3.41 -7.80 -24.25
CA ARG A 3 -3.99 -8.34 -23.01
C ARG A 3 -5.25 -7.54 -22.71
N GLU A 4 -6.35 -8.25 -22.49
CA GLU A 4 -7.62 -7.69 -22.06
C GLU A 4 -7.46 -6.83 -20.79
N PRO A 5 -8.28 -5.78 -20.60
CA PRO A 5 -8.28 -5.00 -19.38
C PRO A 5 -8.55 -5.92 -18.18
N GLU A 6 -7.71 -5.86 -17.15
CA GLU A 6 -7.91 -6.59 -15.89
C GLU A 6 -9.17 -6.03 -15.18
N THR A 7 -10.35 -6.54 -15.55
CA THR A 7 -11.61 -6.16 -14.93
C THR A 7 -11.69 -6.77 -13.54
N ARG A 8 -11.42 -5.99 -12.50
CA ARG A 8 -11.57 -6.41 -11.11
C ARG A 8 -13.06 -6.46 -10.75
N THR A 9 -13.59 -7.67 -10.63
CA THR A 9 -14.98 -7.94 -10.23
C THR A 9 -15.14 -7.75 -8.72
N LYS A 10 -16.14 -6.98 -8.30
CA LYS A 10 -16.59 -6.88 -6.90
C LYS A 10 -17.78 -7.81 -6.66
N VAL A 11 -17.78 -8.53 -5.55
CA VAL A 11 -18.90 -9.33 -5.05
C VAL A 11 -19.18 -8.94 -3.62
N VAL A 12 -20.45 -8.72 -3.29
CA VAL A 12 -20.91 -8.50 -1.92
C VAL A 12 -21.71 -9.73 -1.51
N CYS A 13 -21.38 -10.34 -0.38
CA CYS A 13 -22.22 -11.34 0.27
C CYS A 13 -22.74 -10.79 1.59
N GLN A 14 -23.99 -11.13 1.91
CA GLN A 14 -24.62 -10.76 3.17
C GLN A 14 -24.91 -12.05 3.94
N ILE A 15 -24.42 -12.14 5.16
CA ILE A 15 -24.68 -13.27 6.06
C ILE A 15 -25.23 -12.68 7.36
N LYS A 16 -26.48 -12.99 7.67
CA LYS A 16 -27.27 -12.31 8.72
C LYS A 16 -27.31 -10.78 8.45
N ASP A 17 -26.96 -9.98 9.45
CA ASP A 17 -26.92 -8.51 9.37
C ASP A 17 -25.56 -7.95 8.92
N GLN A 18 -24.60 -8.82 8.60
CA GLN A 18 -23.24 -8.41 8.21
C GLN A 18 -23.02 -8.57 6.70
N LYS A 19 -22.37 -7.57 6.09
CA LYS A 19 -22.02 -7.55 4.67
C LYS A 19 -20.51 -7.68 4.51
N PHE A 20 -20.10 -8.61 3.66
CA PHE A 20 -18.71 -8.88 3.35
C PHE A 20 -18.46 -8.67 1.86
N GLU A 21 -17.34 -8.02 1.54
CA GLU A 21 -17.01 -7.68 0.16
C GLU A 21 -15.72 -8.36 -0.28
N GLY A 22 -15.76 -8.97 -1.46
CA GLY A 22 -14.61 -9.61 -2.09
C GLY A 22 -14.34 -9.06 -3.48
N TYR A 23 -13.05 -9.00 -3.83
CA TYR A 23 -12.57 -8.47 -5.09
C TYR A 23 -11.67 -9.51 -5.78
N GLY A 24 -11.81 -9.68 -7.09
CA GLY A 24 -10.96 -10.61 -7.85
C GLY A 24 -11.05 -10.41 -9.36
N SER A 25 -10.13 -10.99 -10.11
CA SER A 25 -10.13 -10.94 -11.58
C SER A 25 -11.26 -11.76 -12.23
N SER A 26 -12.03 -12.52 -11.45
CA SER A 26 -13.23 -13.22 -11.89
C SER A 26 -14.29 -13.23 -10.79
N LYS A 27 -15.57 -13.46 -11.16
CA LYS A 27 -16.67 -13.67 -10.20
C LYS A 27 -16.35 -14.79 -9.20
N LYS A 28 -15.67 -15.85 -9.64
CA LYS A 28 -15.25 -16.97 -8.79
C LYS A 28 -14.25 -16.54 -7.72
N LEU A 29 -13.20 -15.80 -8.12
CA LEU A 29 -12.19 -15.29 -7.18
C LEU A 29 -12.75 -14.22 -6.25
N ALA A 30 -13.61 -13.33 -6.76
CA ALA A 30 -14.28 -12.32 -5.94
C ALA A 30 -15.20 -12.95 -4.88
N LYS A 31 -15.97 -13.99 -5.23
CA LYS A 31 -16.76 -14.78 -4.27
C LYS A 31 -15.89 -15.46 -3.22
N LEU A 32 -14.78 -16.10 -3.65
CA LEU A 32 -13.85 -16.75 -2.72
C LEU A 32 -13.25 -15.74 -1.73
N ALA A 33 -12.88 -14.54 -2.20
CA ALA A 33 -12.38 -13.47 -1.34
C ALA A 33 -13.43 -12.99 -0.33
N ALA A 34 -14.67 -12.78 -0.77
CA ALA A 34 -15.78 -12.38 0.11
C ALA A 34 -16.06 -13.45 1.17
N ALA A 35 -16.08 -14.72 0.77
CA ALA A 35 -16.27 -15.86 1.65
C ALA A 35 -15.14 -16.02 2.68
N ARG A 36 -13.87 -15.77 2.30
CA ARG A 36 -12.73 -15.81 3.24
C ARG A 36 -12.84 -14.74 4.33
N ILE A 37 -13.24 -13.53 3.97
CA ILE A 37 -13.45 -12.44 4.94
C ILE A 37 -14.61 -12.79 5.87
N ALA A 38 -15.73 -13.25 5.30
CA ALA A 38 -16.88 -13.71 6.08
C ALA A 38 -16.53 -14.83 7.06
N LEU A 39 -15.77 -15.83 6.62
CA LEU A 39 -15.33 -16.92 7.48
C LEU A 39 -14.36 -16.45 8.57
N GLY A 40 -13.45 -15.51 8.27
CA GLY A 40 -12.53 -14.96 9.27
C GLY A 40 -13.24 -14.20 10.40
N GLU A 41 -14.32 -13.48 10.09
CA GLU A 41 -15.12 -12.76 11.09
C GLU A 41 -16.14 -13.67 11.80
N LEU A 42 -16.74 -14.63 11.10
CA LEU A 42 -17.76 -15.53 11.67
C LEU A 42 -17.17 -16.73 12.43
N HIS A 43 -15.98 -17.19 12.02
CA HIS A 43 -15.22 -18.24 12.69
C HIS A 43 -13.92 -17.64 13.21
N ALA A 44 -13.92 -17.17 14.46
CA ALA A 44 -12.70 -16.94 15.24
C ALA A 44 -12.00 -18.29 15.52
N VAL A 45 -11.44 -18.92 14.49
CA VAL A 45 -10.59 -20.11 14.62
C VAL A 45 -9.14 -19.62 14.58
N PRO A 46 -8.33 -19.88 15.62
CA PRO A 46 -6.92 -19.51 15.59
C PRO A 46 -6.23 -20.29 14.47
N PRO A 47 -5.37 -19.66 13.64
CA PRO A 47 -4.67 -20.37 12.60
C PRO A 47 -3.74 -21.41 13.25
N ARG A 48 -3.89 -22.68 12.87
CA ARG A 48 -2.89 -23.71 13.17
C ARG A 48 -1.55 -23.24 12.60
N ALA A 49 -0.60 -23.00 13.49
CA ALA A 49 0.75 -22.60 13.17
C ALA A 49 1.48 -23.77 12.48
N HIS A 50 1.64 -23.66 11.17
CA HIS A 50 2.85 -24.16 10.52
C HIS A 50 3.73 -22.94 10.23
N SER A 51 4.28 -22.37 11.29
CA SER A 51 5.29 -21.31 11.22
C SER A 51 6.63 -21.93 10.85
N LEU A 52 7.05 -21.73 9.60
CA LEU A 52 8.49 -21.67 9.30
C LEU A 52 9.08 -20.53 10.14
N PRO A 53 10.28 -20.70 10.74
CA PRO A 53 10.86 -19.68 11.61
C PRO A 53 11.14 -18.42 10.79
N SER A 54 10.31 -17.40 11.00
CA SER A 54 10.56 -16.04 10.50
C SER A 54 11.22 -15.25 11.60
N SER A 55 12.32 -14.59 11.22
CA SER A 55 13.18 -13.73 12.05
C SER A 55 12.34 -12.75 12.91
N PRO A 56 12.79 -12.32 14.11
CA PRO A 56 12.05 -11.40 14.96
C PRO A 56 12.09 -9.99 14.36
N CYS A 57 11.17 -9.67 13.48
CA CYS A 57 11.08 -8.35 12.87
C CYS A 57 9.61 -7.98 12.65
N ALA A 58 9.12 -7.09 13.52
CA ALA A 58 7.78 -6.47 13.52
C ALA A 58 6.56 -7.42 13.54
N PRO A 59 5.47 -7.05 14.25
CA PRO A 59 4.21 -7.77 14.10
C PRO A 59 3.72 -7.63 12.65
N GLU A 60 3.64 -8.74 11.93
CA GLU A 60 3.06 -8.79 10.59
C GLU A 60 1.65 -8.16 10.63
N PRO A 61 1.32 -7.23 9.72
CA PRO A 61 0.02 -6.58 9.72
C PRO A 61 -1.08 -7.63 9.53
N SER A 62 -2.19 -7.47 10.26
CA SER A 62 -3.33 -8.37 10.09
C SER A 62 -3.80 -8.32 8.63
N GLN A 63 -4.25 -9.46 8.10
CA GLN A 63 -4.77 -9.52 6.72
C GLN A 63 -5.92 -8.53 6.50
N LEU A 64 -6.69 -8.21 7.55
CA LEU A 64 -7.72 -7.19 7.53
C LEU A 64 -7.16 -5.79 7.28
N LEU A 65 -6.09 -5.41 8.01
CA LEU A 65 -5.40 -4.14 7.81
C LEU A 65 -4.82 -4.04 6.40
N ALA A 66 -4.17 -5.11 5.91
CA ALA A 66 -3.62 -5.15 4.56
C ALA A 66 -4.71 -4.94 3.48
N HIS A 67 -5.87 -5.60 3.63
CA HIS A 67 -7.01 -5.39 2.74
C HIS A 67 -7.58 -3.97 2.83
N HIS A 68 -7.64 -3.40 4.04
CA HIS A 68 -8.15 -2.05 4.26
C HIS A 68 -7.25 -0.99 3.60
N VAL A 69 -5.93 -1.07 3.81
CA VAL A 69 -4.94 -0.20 3.16
C VAL A 69 -5.04 -0.31 1.64
N ALA A 70 -5.12 -1.54 1.11
CA ALA A 70 -5.27 -1.76 -0.32
C ALA A 70 -6.55 -1.10 -0.86
N ARG A 71 -7.68 -1.22 -0.14
CA ARG A 71 -8.95 -0.60 -0.53
C ARG A 71 -8.84 0.91 -0.60
N LEU A 72 -8.33 1.56 0.46
CA LEU A 72 -8.15 3.01 0.52
C LEU A 72 -7.35 3.57 -0.66
N VAL A 73 -6.23 2.94 -1.01
CA VAL A 73 -5.39 3.40 -2.13
C VAL A 73 -6.11 3.20 -3.47
N ASN A 74 -6.83 2.08 -3.65
CA ASN A 74 -7.58 1.81 -4.87
C ASN A 74 -8.75 2.79 -5.04
N ASP A 75 -9.52 3.02 -3.97
CA ASP A 75 -10.66 3.94 -3.99
C ASP A 75 -10.18 5.37 -4.26
N LYS A 76 -9.11 5.81 -3.60
CA LYS A 76 -8.56 7.14 -3.84
C LYS A 76 -8.04 7.31 -5.26
N PHE A 77 -7.42 6.29 -5.85
CA PHE A 77 -7.06 6.34 -7.25
C PHE A 77 -8.28 6.46 -8.17
N ASN A 78 -9.31 5.63 -7.95
CA ASN A 78 -10.52 5.64 -8.77
C ASN A 78 -11.24 6.99 -8.68
N GLU A 79 -11.23 7.61 -7.50
CA GLU A 79 -11.74 8.96 -7.28
C GLU A 79 -10.96 9.99 -8.10
N LEU A 80 -9.62 9.96 -8.04
CA LEU A 80 -8.74 10.89 -8.77
C LEU A 80 -8.83 10.72 -10.30
N MET A 81 -9.10 9.50 -10.77
CA MET A 81 -9.13 9.16 -12.20
C MET A 81 -10.54 9.10 -12.79
N ARG A 82 -11.57 9.52 -12.04
CA ARG A 82 -12.98 9.40 -12.44
C ARG A 82 -13.28 9.99 -13.82
N SER A 83 -12.60 11.08 -14.18
CA SER A 83 -12.73 11.79 -15.46
C SER A 83 -11.53 11.62 -16.40
N ASP A 84 -10.54 10.81 -16.02
CA ASP A 84 -9.29 10.66 -16.77
C ASP A 84 -9.12 9.21 -17.28
N LEU A 85 -9.73 8.96 -18.44
CA LEU A 85 -9.69 7.64 -19.08
C LEU A 85 -8.29 7.28 -19.61
N VAL A 86 -7.42 8.27 -19.83
CA VAL A 86 -6.05 8.05 -20.34
C VAL A 86 -5.17 7.51 -19.22
N HIS A 87 -5.19 8.17 -18.06
CA HIS A 87 -4.33 7.82 -16.93
C HIS A 87 -4.96 6.76 -15.98
N SER A 88 -6.26 6.48 -16.13
CA SER A 88 -6.91 5.37 -15.39
C SER A 88 -6.36 3.98 -15.77
N LYS A 89 -5.79 3.83 -16.98
CA LYS A 89 -5.12 2.62 -17.43
C LYS A 89 -3.71 2.55 -16.85
N ARG A 90 -3.54 1.80 -15.77
CA ARG A 90 -2.26 1.62 -15.07
C ARG A 90 -1.77 0.18 -15.11
N LYS A 91 -0.44 0.00 -15.03
CA LYS A 91 0.20 -1.31 -14.85
C LYS A 91 0.51 -1.63 -13.39
N VAL A 92 1.04 -0.66 -12.65
CA VAL A 92 1.38 -0.81 -11.23
C VAL A 92 0.87 0.41 -10.47
N LEU A 93 0.16 0.17 -9.37
CA LEU A 93 -0.27 1.15 -8.38
C LEU A 93 0.58 0.97 -7.13
N ALA A 94 1.01 2.09 -6.54
CA ALA A 94 1.49 2.12 -5.18
C ALA A 94 0.79 3.24 -4.40
N GLY A 95 0.80 3.12 -3.08
CA GLY A 95 0.30 4.18 -2.22
C GLY A 95 0.82 4.05 -0.80
N ILE A 96 0.78 5.17 -0.09
CA ILE A 96 1.18 5.24 1.31
C ILE A 96 -0.04 5.68 2.11
N VAL A 97 -0.36 4.91 3.13
CA VAL A 97 -1.46 5.18 4.06
C VAL A 97 -0.85 5.38 5.44
N ILE A 98 -1.34 6.37 6.18
CA ILE A 98 -1.03 6.57 7.59
C ILE A 98 -2.21 6.10 8.43
N THR A 99 -1.97 5.32 9.49
CA THR A 99 -2.99 4.96 10.48
C THR A 99 -2.68 5.64 11.81
N ILE A 100 -3.72 5.92 12.60
CA ILE A 100 -3.64 6.57 13.91
C ILE A 100 -4.12 5.59 14.97
N ASN A 101 -3.40 5.46 16.09
CA ASN A 101 -3.73 4.58 17.23
C ASN A 101 -3.98 3.11 16.82
N HIS A 102 -3.24 2.60 15.84
CA HIS A 102 -3.45 1.26 15.26
C HIS A 102 -4.90 0.99 14.77
N SER A 103 -5.68 2.05 14.53
CA SER A 103 -7.07 1.95 14.10
C SER A 103 -7.19 2.08 12.58
N MET A 104 -8.10 1.28 12.02
CA MET A 104 -8.49 1.39 10.61
C MET A 104 -9.34 2.64 10.35
N GLU A 105 -10.11 3.12 11.34
CA GLU A 105 -11.01 4.27 11.16
C GLU A 105 -10.25 5.60 11.00
N GLY A 106 -9.06 5.71 11.61
CA GLY A 106 -8.18 6.87 11.48
C GLY A 106 -7.25 6.82 10.26
N ALA A 107 -7.43 5.86 9.36
CA ALA A 107 -6.53 5.64 8.23
C ALA A 107 -6.72 6.71 7.14
N ARG A 108 -5.61 7.31 6.68
CA ARG A 108 -5.62 8.35 5.64
C ARG A 108 -4.58 8.06 4.56
N VAL A 109 -4.98 8.23 3.30
CA VAL A 109 -4.07 8.12 2.16
C VAL A 109 -3.18 9.37 2.07
N ILE A 110 -1.87 9.16 2.12
CA ILE A 110 -0.85 10.21 1.94
C ILE A 110 -0.48 10.36 0.48
N ALA A 111 -0.31 9.23 -0.22
CA ALA A 111 0.15 9.20 -1.59
C ALA A 111 -0.55 8.12 -2.40
N VAL A 112 -0.80 8.42 -3.68
CA VAL A 112 -1.25 7.48 -4.71
C VAL A 112 -0.39 7.72 -5.93
N THR A 113 0.26 6.68 -6.43
CA THR A 113 1.20 6.77 -7.55
C THR A 113 1.10 5.58 -8.48
N THR A 114 1.46 5.79 -9.74
CA THR A 114 1.54 4.74 -10.75
C THR A 114 2.83 4.86 -11.54
N GLY A 115 3.32 3.76 -12.08
CA GLY A 115 4.45 3.80 -12.99
C GLY A 115 5.29 2.52 -12.97
N THR A 116 5.97 2.27 -14.10
CA THR A 116 6.76 1.04 -14.35
C THR A 116 8.03 1.31 -15.14
N LYS A 117 8.40 2.58 -15.34
CA LYS A 117 9.49 3.00 -16.21
C LYS A 117 10.38 4.00 -15.51
N CYS A 118 11.62 4.06 -15.96
CA CYS A 118 12.61 5.07 -15.61
C CYS A 118 12.85 5.99 -16.80
N VAL A 119 13.46 7.14 -16.56
CA VAL A 119 13.89 8.06 -17.61
C VAL A 119 14.96 7.38 -18.50
N SER A 120 14.93 7.65 -19.81
CA SER A 120 16.03 7.26 -20.70
C SER A 120 17.25 8.14 -20.43
N GLY A 121 18.45 7.60 -20.67
CA GLY A 121 19.70 8.30 -20.38
C GLY A 121 19.83 9.65 -21.09
N GLU A 122 19.26 9.76 -22.30
CA GLU A 122 19.23 10.98 -23.12
C GLU A 122 18.40 12.12 -22.52
N TYR A 123 17.46 11.82 -21.61
CA TYR A 123 16.61 12.80 -20.94
C TYR A 123 16.99 13.00 -19.45
N MET A 124 18.16 12.50 -19.04
CA MET A 124 18.67 12.76 -17.69
C MET A 124 19.08 14.22 -17.56
N SER A 125 18.78 14.81 -16.42
CA SER A 125 19.10 16.20 -16.12
C SER A 125 20.23 16.30 -15.11
N ILE A 126 21.29 17.01 -15.45
CA ILE A 126 22.36 17.39 -14.51
C ILE A 126 21.90 18.44 -13.49
N MET A 127 20.87 19.23 -13.81
CA MET A 127 20.31 20.26 -12.93
C MET A 127 19.20 19.75 -11.99
N GLY A 128 18.98 18.43 -11.92
CA GLY A 128 17.92 17.86 -11.06
C GLY A 128 16.47 18.10 -11.52
N MET A 129 16.26 18.50 -12.79
CA MET A 129 14.94 18.81 -13.35
C MET A 129 14.18 17.58 -13.88
N ALA A 130 14.81 16.40 -13.91
CA ALA A 130 14.22 15.16 -14.39
C ALA A 130 13.98 14.17 -13.24
N VAL A 131 12.86 13.44 -13.30
CA VAL A 131 12.60 12.32 -12.38
C VAL A 131 13.19 11.06 -12.98
N ASN A 132 14.33 10.62 -12.42
CA ASN A 132 15.07 9.49 -12.99
C ASN A 132 14.30 8.16 -12.90
N ASP A 133 13.62 7.93 -11.78
CA ASP A 133 12.90 6.69 -11.52
C ASP A 133 11.43 7.00 -11.20
N CYS A 134 10.56 6.58 -12.12
CA CYS A 134 9.12 6.75 -12.05
C CYS A 134 8.42 5.42 -11.73
N TYR A 135 9.11 4.43 -11.15
CA TYR A 135 8.43 3.26 -10.61
C TYR A 135 7.46 3.69 -9.50
N ALA A 136 6.27 3.10 -9.46
CA ALA A 136 5.19 3.56 -8.57
C ALA A 136 5.65 3.68 -7.10
N VAL A 137 6.41 2.72 -6.60
CA VAL A 137 6.93 2.70 -5.22
C VAL A 137 7.92 3.84 -4.96
N VAL A 138 8.81 4.11 -5.92
CA VAL A 138 9.80 5.20 -5.81
C VAL A 138 9.10 6.55 -5.82
N ALA A 139 8.12 6.73 -6.71
CA ALA A 139 7.27 7.90 -6.72
C ALA A 139 6.51 8.07 -5.39
N ALA A 140 5.97 6.99 -4.82
CA ALA A 140 5.26 7.03 -3.54
C ALA A 140 6.17 7.53 -2.41
N ARG A 141 7.42 7.04 -2.35
CA ARG A 141 8.43 7.51 -1.39
C ARG A 141 8.70 9.02 -1.55
N ARG A 142 8.82 9.53 -2.78
CA ARG A 142 9.00 10.97 -3.04
C ARG A 142 7.79 11.78 -2.57
N CYS A 143 6.57 11.28 -2.78
CA CYS A 143 5.36 11.90 -2.25
C CYS A 143 5.34 11.92 -0.72
N LEU A 144 5.80 10.85 -0.05
CA LEU A 144 5.94 10.83 1.40
C LEU A 144 6.95 11.89 1.87
N GLN A 145 8.10 12.03 1.20
CA GLN A 145 9.05 13.10 1.52
C GLN A 145 8.40 14.48 1.43
N ARG A 146 7.63 14.74 0.37
CA ARG A 146 6.89 16.00 0.22
C ARG A 146 5.87 16.21 1.35
N HIS A 147 5.18 15.16 1.79
CA HIS A 147 4.29 15.20 2.95
C HIS A 147 5.05 15.57 4.23
N LEU A 148 6.17 14.90 4.50
CA LEU A 148 7.01 15.18 5.68
C LEU A 148 7.56 16.62 5.67
N TYR A 149 7.99 17.13 4.52
CA TYR A 149 8.39 18.53 4.38
C TYR A 149 7.23 19.50 4.67
N ALA A 150 6.00 19.18 4.24
CA ALA A 150 4.84 19.99 4.58
C ALA A 150 4.57 19.99 6.09
N GLN A 151 4.74 18.85 6.77
CA GLN A 151 4.62 18.76 8.23
C GLN A 151 5.69 19.61 8.95
N LEU A 152 6.94 19.58 8.47
CA LEU A 152 8.02 20.42 9.00
C LEU A 152 7.80 21.91 8.72
N LEU A 153 7.26 22.24 7.55
CA LEU A 153 6.92 23.62 7.19
C LEU A 153 5.89 24.22 8.15
N MET A 154 4.91 23.43 8.61
CA MET A 154 3.97 23.87 9.64
C MET A 154 4.67 24.30 10.93
N TYR A 155 5.69 23.56 11.37
CA TYR A 155 6.50 23.93 12.53
C TYR A 155 7.38 25.15 12.27
N ALA A 156 7.98 25.25 11.09
CA ALA A 156 8.80 26.40 10.70
C ALA A 156 7.98 27.71 10.62
N SER A 157 6.69 27.62 10.33
CA SER A 157 5.75 28.77 10.32
C SER A 157 5.02 28.99 11.64
N SER A 158 5.23 28.14 12.66
CA SER A 158 4.61 28.27 13.98
C SER A 158 5.25 29.39 14.79
N SER A 159 4.47 30.04 15.66
CA SER A 159 4.99 31.00 16.65
C SER A 159 5.95 30.34 17.65
N ASP A 160 5.77 29.04 17.91
CA ASP A 160 6.63 28.24 18.77
C ASP A 160 6.85 26.86 18.13
N PRO A 161 7.98 26.64 17.43
CA PRO A 161 8.29 25.38 16.77
C PRO A 161 8.52 24.20 17.73
N ARG A 162 8.69 24.45 19.03
CA ARG A 162 8.90 23.41 20.05
C ARG A 162 7.61 22.90 20.68
N LYS A 163 6.47 23.51 20.38
CA LYS A 163 5.16 23.05 20.86
C LYS A 163 4.50 22.12 19.85
N PRO A 164 4.01 20.95 20.28
CA PRO A 164 3.29 20.03 19.39
C PRO A 164 2.12 20.70 18.69
N ILE A 165 2.03 20.53 17.36
CA ILE A 165 0.90 20.99 16.57
C ILE A 165 -0.13 19.85 16.46
N PRO A 166 -1.40 20.03 16.88
CA PRO A 166 -2.39 18.95 16.90
C PRO A 166 -2.58 18.24 15.55
N HIS A 167 -2.67 19.00 14.47
CA HIS A 167 -2.91 18.48 13.11
C HIS A 167 -1.65 18.02 12.38
N SER A 168 -0.46 18.15 12.98
CA SER A 168 0.77 17.61 12.40
C SER A 168 0.88 16.11 12.66
N ASP A 169 1.43 15.37 11.70
CA ASP A 169 1.83 13.96 11.89
C ASP A 169 3.20 13.84 12.60
N LEU A 170 3.94 14.95 12.73
CA LEU A 170 5.21 15.02 13.44
C LEU A 170 5.05 15.71 14.80
N GLU A 171 5.99 15.46 15.70
CA GLU A 171 6.15 16.15 16.97
C GLU A 171 7.62 16.53 17.24
N PRO A 172 7.87 17.66 17.92
CA PRO A 172 9.22 18.07 18.27
C PRO A 172 9.79 17.17 19.37
N LEU A 173 11.10 16.93 19.29
CA LEU A 173 11.84 16.19 20.32
C LEU A 173 12.44 17.16 21.37
N PRO A 174 12.57 16.74 22.65
CA PRO A 174 13.16 17.59 23.70
C PRO A 174 14.60 18.02 23.43
N ASP A 175 15.39 17.14 22.80
CA ASP A 175 16.80 17.33 22.42
C ASP A 175 16.98 18.01 21.06
N GLY A 176 15.87 18.33 20.38
CA GLY A 176 15.84 18.96 19.07
C GLY A 176 15.58 17.98 17.94
N GLY A 177 15.09 18.52 16.82
CA GLY A 177 14.58 17.71 15.72
C GLY A 177 13.11 17.33 15.90
N TYR A 178 12.63 16.46 15.01
CA TYR A 178 11.23 16.05 14.95
C TYR A 178 11.15 14.55 14.69
N GLN A 179 10.14 13.92 15.26
CA GLN A 179 9.81 12.53 15.00
C GLN A 179 8.38 12.39 14.51
N LEU A 180 8.06 11.26 13.89
CA LEU A 180 6.68 10.87 13.67
C LEU A 180 6.02 10.64 15.03
N LYS A 181 4.79 11.14 15.23
CA LYS A 181 4.05 10.88 16.48
C LYS A 181 3.95 9.36 16.73
N PRO A 182 4.10 8.90 17.98
CA PRO A 182 4.20 7.48 18.31
C PRO A 182 2.93 6.68 17.99
N ASP A 183 1.79 7.35 17.91
CA ASP A 183 0.51 6.78 17.53
C ASP A 183 0.29 6.68 16.00
N ARG A 184 1.27 7.08 15.18
CA ARG A 184 1.20 7.01 13.72
C ARG A 184 1.96 5.80 13.19
N GLN A 185 1.37 5.11 12.22
CA GLN A 185 2.08 4.09 11.43
C GLN A 185 1.90 4.31 9.94
N LEU A 186 2.96 4.09 9.17
CA LEU A 186 2.96 4.22 7.72
C LEU A 186 2.91 2.84 7.06
N HIS A 187 2.02 2.69 6.09
CA HIS A 187 1.77 1.43 5.37
C HIS A 187 2.00 1.66 3.89
N LEU A 188 2.92 0.89 3.30
CA LEU A 188 3.15 0.88 1.86
C LEU A 188 2.27 -0.21 1.22
N TYR A 189 1.47 0.19 0.25
CA TYR A 189 0.76 -0.72 -0.63
C TYR A 189 1.37 -0.70 -2.03
N VAL A 190 1.49 -1.88 -2.64
CA VAL A 190 1.88 -2.07 -4.04
C VAL A 190 0.95 -3.11 -4.66
N SER A 191 0.38 -2.83 -5.84
CA SER A 191 -0.60 -3.72 -6.49
C SER A 191 -0.01 -5.05 -6.95
N THR A 192 1.30 -5.10 -7.16
CA THR A 192 2.05 -6.28 -7.56
C THR A 192 3.29 -6.38 -6.69
N ALA A 193 3.76 -7.61 -6.44
CA ALA A 193 5.04 -7.80 -5.78
C ALA A 193 6.14 -7.01 -6.54
N PRO A 194 7.02 -6.28 -5.84
CA PRO A 194 8.09 -5.53 -6.48
C PRO A 194 9.02 -6.48 -7.25
N CYS A 195 9.45 -6.06 -8.43
CA CYS A 195 10.32 -6.85 -9.28
C CYS A 195 11.78 -6.75 -8.76
N GLY A 196 12.21 -7.73 -7.95
CA GLY A 196 13.59 -7.87 -7.44
C GLY A 196 13.66 -8.74 -6.19
N THR A 197 14.52 -9.79 -6.21
CA THR A 197 14.81 -10.87 -5.21
C THR A 197 13.63 -11.60 -4.54
N SER A 198 12.42 -11.06 -4.57
CA SER A 198 11.20 -11.57 -3.94
C SER A 198 10.32 -12.37 -4.91
N GLN A 199 10.57 -12.28 -6.22
CA GLN A 199 9.94 -13.15 -7.24
C GLN A 199 10.74 -14.44 -7.51
N SER A 200 12.03 -14.47 -7.19
CA SER A 200 12.92 -15.62 -7.49
C SER A 200 12.69 -16.85 -6.59
N ARG A 201 11.74 -16.82 -5.65
CA ARG A 201 11.49 -17.92 -4.70
C ARG A 201 10.33 -18.85 -5.04
N MET A 202 9.66 -18.72 -6.20
CA MET A 202 8.48 -19.54 -6.51
C MET A 202 8.59 -20.46 -7.73
N ASN A 203 9.77 -20.69 -8.32
CA ASN A 203 9.86 -21.55 -9.52
C ASN A 203 10.89 -22.70 -9.46
N THR A 204 11.34 -23.13 -8.28
CA THR A 204 12.22 -24.30 -8.14
C THR A 204 11.55 -25.40 -7.32
N GLN A 205 10.39 -25.88 -7.74
CA GLN A 205 9.84 -27.17 -7.33
C GLN A 205 8.98 -27.78 -8.44
N THR A 206 9.58 -28.05 -9.61
CA THR A 206 9.14 -29.12 -10.51
C THR A 206 10.33 -29.61 -11.32
N GLY A 207 11.10 -30.53 -10.74
CA GLY A 207 12.09 -31.34 -11.44
C GLY A 207 11.93 -32.76 -10.92
N SER A 208 11.17 -33.57 -11.65
CA SER A 208 11.06 -35.02 -11.46
C SER A 208 12.45 -35.68 -11.56
N PRO A 209 12.72 -36.76 -10.79
CA PRO A 209 13.98 -37.48 -10.88
C PRO A 209 14.02 -38.27 -12.19
N VAL A 210 15.07 -38.06 -12.99
CA VAL A 210 15.40 -38.97 -14.09
C VAL A 210 16.23 -40.10 -13.49
N ALA A 211 15.71 -41.31 -13.55
CA ALA A 211 16.43 -42.54 -13.28
C ALA A 211 17.46 -42.79 -14.39
N SER A 212 18.70 -43.08 -14.00
CA SER A 212 19.65 -44.00 -14.64
C SER A 212 20.80 -44.23 -13.66
#